data_AF-A0A131MBQ6-F1
#
_entry.id   AF-A0A131MBQ6-F1
#
_cell.length_a   1.000
_cell.length_b   1.000
_cell.length_c   1.000
_cell.angle_alpha   90.00
_cell.angle_beta   90.00
_cell.angle_gamma   90.00
#
_symmetry.space_group_name_H-M   'P 1'
#
loop_
_entity.id
_entity.type
_entity.pdbx_description
1 polymer ?
#
loop_
_entity_poly.entity_id
_entity_poly.type
_entity_poly.pdbx_seq_one_letter_code
_entity_poly.pdbx_strand_id
1 'polypeptide(L)' 'MDFYVVLNRNGVRVSKRRRAPGRIGPSHRVDKEETIKWFQQKYDGIILPPKPKVKKNFFRRR' A
#
# COMPACT_ATOMS: atom_id res chain seq x y z
N MET A 1 -18.67 4.66 7.63
CA MET A 1 -18.24 4.97 6.25
C MET A 1 -16.78 4.64 6.18
N ASP A 2 -16.38 3.81 5.21
CA ASP A 2 -15.03 3.29 5.14
C ASP A 2 -14.30 3.89 3.94
N PHE A 3 -13.10 4.42 4.17
CA PHE A 3 -12.26 5.00 3.12
C PHE A 3 -11.07 4.09 2.87
N TYR A 4 -10.80 3.81 1.60
CA TYR A 4 -9.60 3.11 1.15
C TYR A 4 -8.90 3.94 0.08
N VAL A 5 -7.65 4.33 0.37
CA VAL A 5 -6.85 5.19 -0.50
C VAL A 5 -5.68 4.39 -1.06
N VAL A 6 -5.47 4.48 -2.38
CA VAL A 6 -4.37 3.81 -3.08
C VAL A 6 -3.41 4.85 -3.63
N LEU A 7 -2.14 4.76 -3.23
CA LEU A 7 -1.06 5.62 -3.73
C LEU A 7 -0.29 4.92 -4.86
N ASN A 8 0.11 5.68 -5.87
CA ASN A 8 0.91 5.22 -7.00
C ASN A 8 1.83 6.33 -7.48
N ARG A 9 2.99 5.96 -8.05
CA ARG A 9 3.87 6.89 -8.77
C ARG A 9 3.47 7.02 -10.24
N ASN A 10 3.88 8.11 -10.88
CA ASN A 10 3.67 8.31 -12.30
C ASN A 10 4.41 7.24 -13.10
N GLY A 11 3.69 6.39 -13.83
CA GLY A 11 4.28 5.26 -14.57
C GLY A 11 3.57 3.92 -14.37
N VAL A 12 2.67 3.82 -13.39
CA VAL A 12 1.93 2.57 -13.08
C VAL A 12 1.09 2.04 -14.25
N ARG A 13 0.79 2.85 -15.26
CA ARG A 13 0.07 2.41 -16.47
C ARG A 13 0.79 1.29 -17.22
N VAL A 14 2.11 1.15 -17.10
CA VAL A 14 2.89 0.11 -17.80
C VAL A 14 2.40 -1.31 -17.49
N SER A 15 1.92 -1.57 -16.27
CA SER A 15 1.35 -2.88 -15.91
C SER A 15 -0.11 -3.06 -16.29
N LYS A 16 -0.85 -1.96 -16.50
CA LYS A 16 -2.30 -1.97 -16.75
C LYS A 16 -2.67 -1.80 -18.23
N ARG A 17 -1.72 -1.43 -19.10
CA ARG A 17 -1.99 -1.18 -20.53
C ARG A 17 -2.32 -2.46 -21.29
N ARG A 18 -3.22 -2.35 -22.28
CA ARG A 18 -3.66 -3.48 -23.11
C ARG A 18 -2.57 -4.05 -24.02
N ARG A 19 -1.80 -3.17 -24.70
CA ARG A 19 -0.71 -3.58 -25.61
C ARG A 19 0.64 -3.47 -24.90
N ALA A 20 1.47 -4.49 -25.08
CA ALA A 20 2.82 -4.61 -24.50
C ALA A 20 2.89 -4.37 -22.99
N PRO A 21 2.09 -5.07 -22.14
CA PRO A 21 2.18 -4.88 -20.69
C PRO A 21 3.58 -5.22 -20.17
N GLY A 22 4.05 -4.47 -19.18
CA GLY A 22 5.35 -4.68 -18.53
C GLY A 22 5.21 -4.74 -17.01
N ARG A 23 6.26 -5.23 -16.33
CA ARG A 23 6.29 -5.24 -14.86
C ARG A 23 6.79 -3.89 -14.32
N ILE A 24 6.22 -3.47 -13.20
CA ILE A 24 6.73 -2.31 -12.45
C ILE A 24 7.92 -2.79 -11.62
N GLY A 25 9.08 -2.18 -11.88
CA GLY A 25 10.33 -2.46 -11.18
C GLY A 25 10.23 -2.12 -9.68
N PRO A 26 11.01 -2.78 -8.81
CA PRO A 26 10.92 -2.60 -7.36
C PRO A 26 11.14 -1.15 -6.92
N SER A 27 12.14 -0.48 -7.50
CA SER A 27 12.46 0.92 -7.19
C SER A 27 11.34 1.90 -7.48
N HIS A 28 10.41 1.57 -8.38
CA HIS A 28 9.27 2.42 -8.75
C HIS A 28 8.01 2.13 -7.90
N ARG A 29 8.01 1.04 -7.13
CA ARG A 29 6.89 0.74 -6.23
C ARG A 29 6.90 1.72 -5.05
N VAL A 30 5.72 1.89 -4.46
CA VAL A 30 5.54 2.71 -3.26
C VAL A 30 5.61 1.77 -2.07
N ASP A 31 6.52 2.07 -1.15
CA ASP A 31 6.66 1.30 0.08
C ASP A 31 5.83 1.92 1.23
N LYS A 32 5.63 1.12 2.27
CA LYS A 32 4.85 1.52 3.45
C LYS A 32 5.45 2.75 4.13
N GLU A 33 6.77 2.77 4.30
CA GLU A 33 7.49 3.84 5.01
C GLU A 33 7.43 5.15 4.24
N GLU A 34 7.59 5.10 2.92
CA GLU A 34 7.44 6.25 2.04
C GLU A 34 6.01 6.82 2.10
N THR A 35 5.00 5.95 2.09
CA THR A 35 3.60 6.34 2.20
C THR A 35 3.31 7.09 3.51
N ILE A 36 3.84 6.57 4.62
CA ILE A 36 3.73 7.18 5.94
C ILE A 36 4.34 8.58 5.92
N LYS A 37 5.57 8.71 5.41
CA LYS A 37 6.26 10.00 5.31
C LYS A 37 5.51 10.98 4.42
N TRP A 38 4.99 10.53 3.28
CA TRP A 38 4.20 11.37 2.37
C TRP A 38 2.91 11.88 3.02
N PHE A 39 2.22 11.03 3.78
CA PHE A 39 1.00 11.42 4.50
C PHE A 39 1.27 12.48 5.57
N GLN A 40 2.35 12.31 6.34
CA GLN A 40 2.80 13.29 7.33
C GLN A 40 3.16 14.63 6.68
N GLN A 41 3.92 14.62 5.57
CA GLN A 41 4.38 15.85 4.92
C GLN A 41 3.27 16.61 4.18
N LYS A 42 2.30 15.90 3.59
CA LYS A 42 1.28 16.53 2.74
C LYS A 42 0.07 17.03 3.52
N TYR A 43 -0.27 16.38 4.63
CA TYR A 43 -1.51 16.62 5.37
C TYR A 43 -1.29 16.76 6.88
N ASP A 44 -0.04 16.89 7.34
CA ASP A 44 0.33 16.97 8.76
C ASP A 44 -0.28 15.82 9.59
N GLY A 45 -0.41 14.65 8.95
CA GLY A 45 -1.16 13.52 9.49
C GLY A 45 -0.45 12.84 10.66
N ILE A 46 -1.15 12.70 11.79
CA ILE A 46 -0.65 11.97 12.97
C ILE A 46 -0.90 10.47 12.80
N ILE A 47 0.14 9.66 13.02
CA ILE A 47 0.08 8.20 12.90
C ILE A 47 0.09 7.58 14.29
N LEU A 48 -0.92 6.75 14.57
CA LEU A 48 -1.06 6.03 15.83
C LEU A 48 -0.25 4.72 15.82
N PRO A 49 0.23 4.26 16.99
CA PRO A 49 0.91 2.97 17.09
C PRO A 49 -0.03 1.82 16.67
N PRO A 50 0.50 0.76 16.04
CA PRO A 50 -0.31 -0.35 15.58
C PRO A 50 -0.94 -1.08 16.77
N LYS A 51 -2.23 -1.42 16.65
CA LYS A 51 -2.90 -2.27 17.63
C LYS A 51 -2.26 -3.67 17.65
N PRO A 52 -2.15 -4.32 18.82
CA PRO A 52 -1.59 -5.66 18.91
C PRO A 52 -2.38 -6.64 18.04
N LYS A 53 -1.68 -7.39 17.18
CA LYS A 53 -2.31 -8.41 16.32
C LYS A 53 -2.74 -9.59 17.18
N VAL A 54 -4.05 -9.79 17.34
CA VAL A 54 -4.60 -11.00 17.97
C VAL A 54 -4.29 -12.20 17.07
N LYS A 55 -3.63 -13.24 17.61
CA LYS A 55 -3.41 -14.49 16.88
C LYS A 55 -4.77 -15.14 16.64
N LYS A 56 -5.22 -15.20 15.39
CA LYS A 56 -6.38 -16.01 15.02
C LYS A 56 -5.95 -17.48 15.06
N ASN A 57 -6.50 -18.25 15.99
CA ASN A 57 -6.37 -19.70 15.97
C ASN A 57 -7.14 -20.22 14.75
N PHE A 58 -6.40 -20.50 13.68
CA PHE A 58 -6.92 -21.28 12.57
C PHE A 58 -7.05 -22.71 13.07
N PHE A 59 -8.22 -23.04 13.64
CA PHE A 59 -8.62 -24.43 13.75
C PHE A 59 -8.64 -24.99 12.33
N ARG A 60 -7.63 -25.79 11.99
CA ARG A 60 -7.64 -26.61 10.79
C ARG A 60 -8.84 -27.54 10.92
N ARG A 61 -9.95 -27.16 10.29
CA ARG A 61 -11.06 -28.08 10.05
C ARG A 61 -10.51 -29.13 9.09
N ARG A 62 -10.43 -30.37 9.60
CA ARG A 62 -10.22 -31.57 8.80
C ARG A 62 -11.34 -31.69 7.78
#